data_AF-A0A418Y9C0-F1
#
_entry.id   AF-A0A418Y9C0-F1
#
_cell.length_a   1.000
_cell.length_b   1.000
_cell.length_c   1.000
_cell.angle_alpha   90.00
_cell.angle_beta   90.00
_cell.angle_gamma   90.00
#
_symmetry.space_group_name_H-M   'P 1'
#
loop_
_entity.id
_entity.type
_entity.pdbx_description
1 polymer ?
#
loop_
_entity_poly.entity_id
_entity_poly.type
_entity_poly.pdbx_seq_one_letter_code
_entity_poly.pdbx_strand_id
1 'polypeptide(L)' 'MAYTVRTSDDDELFIDKAKQLTDTNTATKALLASARLCVSQHDEINKLRAQLAKSKSDHAAALKVVSDFQRSLKVIIDF' A
#
# COMPACT_ATOMS: atom_id res chain seq x y z
N MET A 1 -30.68 -16.29 14.82
CA MET A 1 -30.42 -15.18 15.76
C MET A 1 -30.25 -13.93 14.91
N ALA A 2 -31.20 -12.99 14.97
CA ALA A 2 -31.15 -11.75 14.19
C ALA A 2 -30.48 -10.66 15.02
N TYR A 3 -29.44 -10.04 14.48
CA TYR A 3 -28.75 -8.92 15.10
C TYR A 3 -29.23 -7.63 14.43
N THR A 4 -29.65 -6.66 15.23
CA THR A 4 -30.02 -5.32 14.78
C THR A 4 -28.96 -4.34 15.27
N VAL A 5 -28.48 -3.49 14.37
CA VAL A 5 -27.51 -2.43 14.68
C VAL A 5 -28.21 -1.12 14.41
N ARG A 6 -28.15 -0.18 15.37
CA ARG A 6 -28.64 1.17 15.15
C ARG A 6 -27.61 1.94 14.34
N THR A 7 -28.05 2.51 13.23
CA THR A 7 -27.25 3.37 12.34
C THR A 7 -27.80 4.78 12.43
N SER A 8 -26.91 5.77 12.44
CA SER A 8 -27.28 7.16 12.19
C SER A 8 -27.50 7.40 10.70
N ASP A 9 -28.08 8.54 10.33
CA ASP A 9 -28.28 8.92 8.93
C ASP A 9 -26.95 8.99 8.16
N ASP A 10 -25.88 9.44 8.83
CA ASP A 10 -24.53 9.45 8.26
C ASP A 10 -24.00 8.03 8.02
N ASP A 11 -24.26 7.10 8.95
CA ASP A 11 -23.86 5.69 8.79
C ASP A 11 -24.56 5.05 7.60
N GLU A 12 -25.82 5.39 7.32
CA GLU A 12 -26.53 4.90 6.14
C GLU A 12 -25.90 5.37 4.83
N LEU A 13 -25.46 6.64 4.76
CA LEU A 13 -24.72 7.16 3.61
C LEU A 13 -23.42 6.38 3.38
N PHE A 14 -22.67 6.09 4.45
CA PHE A 14 -21.44 5.30 4.35
C PHE A 14 -21.70 3.85 3.97
N ILE A 15 -22.76 3.24 4.48
CA ILE A 15 -23.18 1.88 4.15
C ILE A 15 -23.57 1.79 2.67
N ASP A 16 -24.30 2.77 2.14
CA ASP A 16 -24.70 2.78 0.73
C ASP A 16 -23.52 3.00 -0.20
N LYS A 17 -22.57 3.87 0.18
CA LYS A 17 -21.31 4.01 -0.54
C LYS A 17 -20.49 2.71 -0.51
N ALA A 18 -20.45 2.03 0.63
CA ALA A 18 -19.76 0.74 0.76
C ALA A 18 -20.43 -0.35 -0.09
N LYS A 19 -21.76 -0.39 -0.15
CA LYS A 19 -22.51 -1.29 -1.04
C LYS A 19 -22.14 -1.06 -2.50
N GLN A 20 -22.07 0.19 -2.95
CA GLN A 20 -21.65 0.55 -4.31
C GLN A 20 -20.20 0.14 -4.59
N LEU A 21 -19.27 0.44 -3.69
CA LEU A 21 -17.85 0.12 -3.87
C LEU A 21 -17.55 -1.39 -3.85
N THR A 22 -18.40 -2.17 -3.20
CA THR A 22 -18.24 -3.63 -3.08
C THR A 22 -19.17 -4.41 -4.00
N ASP A 23 -19.98 -3.74 -4.82
CA ASP A 23 -21.05 -4.31 -5.65
C ASP A 23 -21.97 -5.28 -4.85
N THR A 24 -22.35 -4.88 -3.63
CA THR A 24 -23.23 -5.67 -2.76
C THR A 24 -24.57 -4.98 -2.52
N ASN A 25 -25.62 -5.78 -2.30
CA ASN A 25 -26.99 -5.30 -2.08
C ASN A 25 -27.43 -5.26 -0.61
N THR A 26 -26.60 -5.71 0.32
CA THR A 26 -26.91 -5.69 1.76
C THR A 26 -25.76 -5.11 2.58
N ALA A 27 -26.10 -4.38 3.65
CA ALA A 27 -25.12 -3.73 4.53
C ALA A 27 -24.12 -4.74 5.14
N THR A 28 -24.61 -5.91 5.56
CA THR A 28 -23.75 -6.97 6.12
C THR A 28 -22.74 -7.50 5.10
N LYS A 29 -23.14 -7.70 3.84
CA LYS A 29 -22.22 -8.14 2.79
C LYS A 29 -21.21 -7.06 2.46
N ALA A 30 -21.66 -5.80 2.37
CA ALA A 30 -20.78 -4.65 2.16
C ALA A 30 -19.70 -4.55 3.24
N LEU A 31 -20.09 -4.72 4.51
CA LEU A 31 -19.17 -4.67 5.65
C LEU A 31 -18.16 -5.81 5.63
N LEU A 32 -18.58 -7.04 5.32
CA LEU A 32 -17.66 -8.17 5.22
C LEU A 32 -16.70 -8.03 4.02
N ALA A 33 -17.20 -7.52 2.89
CA ALA A 33 -16.39 -7.28 1.70
C ALA A 33 -15.38 -6.15 1.93
N SER A 34 -15.79 -5.04 2.54
CA SER A 34 -14.90 -3.92 2.84
C SER A 34 -13.82 -4.29 3.87
N ALA A 35 -14.15 -5.10 4.88
CA ALA A 35 -13.16 -5.62 5.82
C ALA A 35 -12.09 -6.48 5.13
N ARG A 36 -12.49 -7.35 4.20
CA ARG A 36 -11.55 -8.17 3.41
C ARG A 36 -10.68 -7.32 2.49
N LEU A 37 -11.27 -6.33 1.82
CA LEU A 37 -10.54 -5.39 0.97
C LEU A 37 -9.52 -4.59 1.78
N CYS A 38 -9.89 -4.11 2.96
CA CYS A 38 -8.98 -3.39 3.85
C CYS A 38 -7.75 -4.22 4.22
N VAL A 39 -7.93 -5.49 4.58
CA VAL A 39 -6.81 -6.41 4.88
C VAL A 39 -5.94 -6.61 3.65
N SER A 40 -6.56 -6.90 2.49
CA SER A 40 -5.82 -7.11 1.24
C SER A 40 -5.00 -5.88 0.82
N GLN A 41 -5.60 -4.68 0.91
CA GLN A 41 -4.93 -3.42 0.60
C GLN A 41 -3.82 -3.12 1.60
N HIS A 42 -4.02 -3.44 2.89
CA HIS A 42 -2.99 -3.28 3.90
C HIS A 42 -1.75 -4.15 3.60
N ASP A 43 -1.97 -5.42 3.23
CA ASP A 43 -0.89 -6.32 2.85
C ASP A 43 -0.15 -5.85 1.58
N GLU A 44 -0.89 -5.34 0.59
CA GLU A 44 -0.30 -4.79 -0.63
C GLU A 44 0.55 -3.55 -0.34
N ILE A 45 0.06 -2.62 0.50
CA ILE A 45 0.82 -1.45 0.95
C ILE A 45 2.11 -1.89 1.66
N ASN A 46 2.06 -2.91 2.50
CA ASN A 46 3.24 -3.43 3.19
C ASN A 46 4.26 -4.04 2.22
N LYS A 47 3.80 -4.78 1.19
CA LYS A 47 4.66 -5.28 0.11
C LYS A 47 5.32 -4.14 -0.67
N LEU A 48 4.56 -3.13 -1.06
CA LEU A 48 5.08 -1.96 -1.79
C LEU A 48 6.11 -1.19 -0.95
N ARG A 49 5.87 -1.03 0.36
CA ARG A 49 6.84 -0.43 1.28
C ARG A 49 8.15 -1.21 1.35
N ALA A 50 8.08 -2.54 1.41
CA ALA A 50 9.25 -3.40 1.40
C ALA A 50 10.03 -3.31 0.07
N GLN A 51 9.32 -3.30 -1.06
CA GLN A 51 9.93 -3.10 -2.39
C GLN A 51 10.60 -1.73 -2.51
N LEU A 52 9.98 -0.68 -2.00
CA LEU A 52 10.56 0.66 -1.99
C LEU A 52 11.83 0.72 -1.13
N ALA A 53 11.82 0.09 0.05
CA ALA A 53 13.00 0.01 0.92
C ALA A 53 14.15 -0.73 0.21
N LYS A 54 13.86 -1.85 -0.44
CA LYS A 54 14.85 -2.59 -1.24
C LYS A 54 15.40 -1.75 -2.39
N SER A 55 14.53 -1.12 -3.18
CA SER A 55 14.94 -0.26 -4.30
C SER A 55 15.84 0.90 -3.84
N LYS A 56 15.54 1.52 -2.69
CA LYS A 56 16.40 2.56 -2.09
C LYS A 56 17.78 2.01 -1.71
N SER A 57 17.84 0.81 -1.13
CA SER A 57 19.10 0.13 -0.80
C SER A 57 19.92 -0.16 -2.05
N ASP A 58 19.29 -0.70 -3.08
CA ASP A 58 19.94 -1.03 -4.36
C ASP A 58 20.46 0.24 -5.05
N HIS A 59 19.68 1.32 -5.02
CA HIS A 59 20.10 2.62 -5.56
C HIS A 59 21.30 3.20 -4.79
N ALA A 60 21.32 3.11 -3.46
CA ALA A 60 22.45 3.54 -2.64
C ALA A 60 23.72 2.73 -2.96
N ALA A 61 23.59 1.41 -3.17
CA ALA A 61 24.70 0.56 -3.59
C ALA A 61 25.24 0.95 -4.97
N ALA A 62 24.34 1.22 -5.94
CA ALA A 62 24.73 1.66 -7.27
C ALA A 62 25.45 3.02 -7.24
N LEU A 63 24.96 3.98 -6.45
CA LEU A 63 25.64 5.27 -6.24
C LEU A 63 27.05 5.10 -5.67
N LYS A 64 27.23 4.16 -4.73
CA LYS A 64 28.55 3.85 -4.18
C LYS A 64 29.50 3.33 -5.27
N VAL A 65 29.05 2.38 -6.08
CA VAL A 65 29.85 1.84 -7.20
C VAL A 65 30.24 2.94 -8.19
N VAL A 66 29.32 3.82 -8.55
CA VAL A 66 29.63 4.97 -9.43
C VAL A 66 30.67 5.89 -8.80
N SER A 67 30.55 6.18 -7.50
CA SER A 67 31.51 7.02 -6.79
C SER A 67 32.90 6.40 -6.71
N ASP A 68 32.99 5.09 -6.51
CA ASP A 68 34.25 4.35 -6.46
C ASP A 68 34.91 4.27 -7.85
N PHE A 69 34.10 4.13 -8.90
CA PHE A 69 34.57 4.19 -10.28
C PHE A 69 35.11 5.58 -10.65
N GLN A 70 34.39 6.66 -10.29
CA GLN A 70 34.85 8.03 -10.49
C GLN A 70 36.18 8.31 -9.76
N ARG A 71 36.33 7.82 -8.53
CA ARG A 71 37.60 7.94 -7.78
C ARG A 71 38.73 7.20 -8.48
N SER A 72 38.48 5.98 -8.95
CA SER A 72 39.48 5.18 -9.68
C SER A 72 39.92 5.88 -10.96
N LEU A 73 38.99 6.43 -11.74
CA LEU A 73 39.31 7.21 -12.94
C LEU A 73 40.15 8.43 -12.63
N LYS A 74 39.82 9.17 -11.57
CA LYS A 74 40.60 10.34 -11.17
C LYS A 74 42.04 9.98 -10.84
N VAL A 75 42.27 8.89 -10.10
CA VAL A 75 43.62 8.39 -9.81
C VAL A 75 44.39 8.04 -11.09
N ILE A 76 43.73 7.47 -12.09
CA ILE A 76 44.36 7.11 -13.37
C ILE A 76 44.73 8.35 -14.19
N ILE A 77 43.89 9.38 -14.17
CA ILE A 77 44.08 10.61 -14.98
C ILE A 77 45.08 11.57 -14.33
N ASP A 78 45.18 11.58 -12.99
CA ASP A 78 46.09 12.44 -12.24
C ASP A 78 47.54 11.89 -12.17
N PHE A 79 47.83 10.75 -12.83
CA PHE A 79 49.17 10.16 -13.05
C PHE A 79 49.68 10.45 -14.47
#